data_AF-D0EIT0-F1
#
_entry.id   AF-D0EIT0-F1
#
_cell.length_a   1.000
_cell.length_b   1.000
_cell.length_c   1.000
_cell.angle_alpha   90.00
_cell.angle_beta   90.00
_cell.angle_gamma   90.00
#
_symmetry.space_group_name_H-M   'P 1'
#
loop_
_entity.id
_entity.type
_entity.pdbx_description
1 polymer ?
#
loop_
_entity_poly.entity_id
_entity_poly.type
_entity_poly.pdbx_seq_one_letter_code
_entity_poly.pdbx_strand_id
1 'polypeptide(L)'
;MIMWVMSDRAIPRSFRFMEGFGVHTFRFVNAKDESTFVKFHWKPKLGLQSVVWNEAVKINGADPDFHRRDMWQAVQSGNFPEWDLHVQLFDQDFADKFDFDVLDPTKIIPEEVLPTKPVGRLVLDRMPENFFAETEQVAFMT
;
A
#
# COMPACT_ATOMS: atom_id res chain seq x y z
N MET A 1 -4.69 14.86 3.16
CA MET A 1 -4.24 13.86 4.15
C MET A 1 -5.23 13.66 5.30
N ILE A 2 -5.66 14.69 6.04
CA ILE A 2 -6.49 14.53 7.25
C ILE A 2 -7.78 13.71 7.04
N MET A 3 -8.45 13.88 5.89
CA MET A 3 -9.67 13.11 5.58
C MET A 3 -9.42 11.60 5.51
N TRP A 4 -8.25 11.17 5.05
CA TRP A 4 -7.87 9.76 5.05
C TRP A 4 -7.64 9.25 6.47
N VAL A 5 -6.93 10.03 7.28
CA VAL A 5 -6.61 9.67 8.69
C VAL A 5 -7.88 9.61 9.55
N MET A 6 -8.85 10.48 9.31
CA MET A 6 -10.11 10.50 10.06
C MET A 6 -11.15 9.50 9.54
N SER A 7 -10.86 8.78 8.45
CA SER A 7 -11.69 7.71 7.94
C SER A 7 -11.25 6.34 8.48
N ASP A 8 -12.06 5.32 8.22
CA ASP A 8 -11.75 3.95 8.64
C ASP A 8 -10.49 3.38 7.95
N ARG A 9 -9.95 4.04 6.91
CA ARG A 9 -8.65 3.69 6.30
C ARG A 9 -7.49 3.68 7.32
N ALA A 10 -7.58 4.46 8.41
CA ALA A 10 -6.55 4.54 9.44
C ALA A 10 -6.73 3.53 10.59
N ILE A 11 -7.82 2.74 10.56
CA ILE A 11 -8.10 1.66 11.52
C ILE A 11 -8.40 0.35 10.77
N PRO A 12 -7.42 -0.16 9.99
CA PRO A 12 -7.61 -1.36 9.20
C PRO A 12 -7.89 -2.58 10.08
N ARG A 13 -8.63 -3.56 9.56
CA ARG A 13 -8.92 -4.80 10.29
C ARG A 13 -7.69 -5.68 10.49
N SER A 14 -6.75 -5.58 9.56
CA SER A 14 -5.41 -6.17 9.57
C SER A 14 -4.62 -5.55 8.42
N PHE A 15 -3.28 -5.61 8.48
CA PHE A 15 -2.44 -5.22 7.36
C PHE A 15 -2.80 -5.94 6.06
N ARG A 16 -3.34 -7.17 6.12
CA ARG A 16 -3.74 -7.96 4.93
C ARG A 16 -4.91 -7.38 4.14
N PHE A 17 -5.62 -6.40 4.70
CA PHE A 17 -6.82 -5.79 4.12
C PHE A 17 -6.64 -4.29 3.85
N MET A 18 -5.41 -3.80 3.72
CA MET A 18 -5.14 -2.41 3.37
C MET A 18 -4.44 -2.28 2.02
N GLU A 19 -4.74 -1.19 1.32
CA GLU A 19 -3.97 -0.77 0.16
C GLU A 19 -2.65 -0.14 0.58
N GLY A 20 -1.66 -0.22 -0.31
CA GLY A 20 -0.39 0.49 -0.21
C GLY A 20 -0.19 1.44 -1.39
N PHE A 21 0.45 2.57 -1.17
CA PHE A 21 0.69 3.58 -2.21
C PHE A 21 2.12 4.09 -2.14
N GLY A 22 2.75 4.28 -3.30
CA GLY A 22 4.04 4.99 -3.37
C GLY A 22 3.92 6.51 -3.14
N VAL A 23 2.69 7.05 -3.19
CA VAL A 23 2.32 8.47 -3.02
C VAL A 23 2.88 9.39 -4.11
N HIS A 24 4.20 9.46 -4.22
CA HIS A 24 4.92 10.30 -5.18
C HIS A 24 4.78 9.78 -6.61
N THR A 25 4.96 10.71 -7.54
CA THR A 25 5.16 10.39 -8.95
C THR A 25 6.65 10.11 -9.19
N PHE A 26 6.96 8.90 -9.65
CA PHE A 26 8.30 8.46 -10.04
C PHE A 26 8.41 8.40 -11.58
N ARG A 27 9.55 7.93 -12.08
CA ARG A 27 9.78 7.68 -13.50
C ARG A 27 10.26 6.25 -13.73
N PHE A 28 9.64 5.57 -14.68
CA PHE A 28 10.30 4.47 -15.39
C PHE A 28 11.15 5.05 -16.52
N VAL A 29 12.31 4.43 -16.75
CA VAL A 29 13.21 4.75 -17.85
C VAL A 29 13.47 3.46 -18.61
N ASN A 30 13.20 3.47 -19.92
CA ASN A 30 13.37 2.29 -20.76
C ASN A 30 14.79 2.21 -21.36
N ALA A 31 15.07 1.15 -22.14
CA ALA A 31 16.38 0.94 -22.76
C ALA A 31 16.79 2.00 -23.80
N LYS A 32 15.87 2.88 -24.20
CA LYS A 32 16.12 4.02 -25.11
C LYS A 32 16.24 5.36 -24.36
N ASP A 33 16.32 5.32 -23.02
CA ASP A 33 16.31 6.50 -22.14
C ASP A 33 15.01 7.32 -22.19
N GLU A 34 13.91 6.71 -22.66
CA GLU A 34 12.60 7.36 -22.67
C GLU A 34 11.95 7.19 -21.30
N SER A 35 11.41 8.30 -20.77
CA SER A 35 10.80 8.34 -19.45
C SER A 35 9.29 8.25 -19.49
N THR A 36 8.70 7.51 -18.54
CA THR A 36 7.26 7.47 -18.29
C THR A 36 7.00 7.74 -16.81
N PHE A 37 6.10 8.65 -16.49
CA PHE A 37 5.72 8.88 -15.10
C PHE A 37 4.94 7.69 -14.55
N VAL A 38 5.16 7.37 -13.27
CA VAL A 38 4.51 6.25 -12.60
C VAL A 38 4.07 6.58 -11.18
N LYS A 39 2.85 6.17 -10.83
CA LYS A 39 2.40 6.01 -9.44
C LYS A 39 2.16 4.53 -9.12
N PHE A 40 2.66 4.07 -7.97
CA PHE A 40 2.59 2.68 -7.52
C PHE A 40 1.44 2.44 -6.54
N HIS A 41 0.76 1.31 -6.72
CA HIS A 41 -0.40 0.89 -5.95
C HIS A 41 -0.29 -0.59 -5.58
N TRP A 42 -0.52 -0.94 -4.32
CA TRP A 42 -0.67 -2.31 -3.85
C TRP A 42 -2.13 -2.56 -3.51
N LYS A 43 -2.76 -3.50 -4.23
CA LYS A 43 -4.18 -3.85 -4.02
C LYS A 43 -4.29 -5.18 -3.27
N PRO A 44 -4.87 -5.22 -2.05
CA PRO A 44 -4.98 -6.45 -1.29
C PRO A 44 -5.94 -7.43 -1.97
N LYS A 45 -5.50 -8.68 -2.18
CA LYS A 45 -6.35 -9.73 -2.76
C LYS A 45 -7.60 -10.03 -1.94
N LEU A 46 -7.51 -9.83 -0.62
CA LEU A 46 -8.60 -10.06 0.33
C LEU A 46 -9.61 -8.90 0.41
N GLY A 47 -9.38 -7.83 -0.35
CA GLY A 47 -10.20 -6.62 -0.34
C GLY A 47 -9.92 -5.71 0.87
N LEU A 48 -10.54 -4.54 0.85
CA LEU A 48 -10.41 -3.53 1.90
C LEU A 48 -11.35 -3.83 3.06
N GLN A 49 -10.81 -3.86 4.28
CA GLN A 49 -11.58 -4.05 5.51
C GLN A 49 -10.99 -3.22 6.65
N SER A 50 -11.88 -2.59 7.41
CA SER A 50 -11.55 -1.78 8.57
C SER A 50 -12.44 -2.15 9.75
N VAL A 51 -12.01 -1.80 10.96
CA VAL A 51 -12.85 -1.86 12.17
C VAL A 51 -13.52 -0.51 12.40
N VAL A 52 -14.51 -0.50 13.28
CA VAL A 52 -15.10 0.76 13.76
C VAL A 52 -14.30 1.31 14.94
N TRP A 53 -14.35 2.63 15.18
CA TRP A 53 -13.53 3.29 16.20
C TRP A 53 -13.65 2.67 17.61
N ASN A 54 -14.87 2.39 18.08
CA ASN A 54 -15.09 1.78 19.39
C ASN A 54 -14.45 0.38 19.51
N GLU A 55 -14.40 -0.38 18.41
CA GLU A 55 -13.73 -1.67 18.36
C GLU A 55 -12.21 -1.48 18.37
N ALA A 56 -11.67 -0.55 17.56
CA ALA A 56 -10.25 -0.25 17.50
C ALA A 56 -9.67 0.11 18.89
N VAL A 57 -10.37 0.95 19.66
CA VAL A 57 -9.94 1.33 21.02
C VAL A 57 -9.90 0.11 21.94
N LYS A 58 -10.91 -0.76 21.88
CA LYS A 58 -10.97 -1.97 22.72
C LYS A 58 -9.91 -2.99 22.33
N ILE A 59 -9.66 -3.19 21.04
CA ILE A 59 -8.59 -4.07 20.54
C ILE A 59 -7.25 -3.60 21.08
N ASN A 60 -6.92 -2.31 20.94
CA ASN A 60 -5.62 -1.80 21.39
C ASN A 60 -5.41 -1.91 22.91
N GLY A 61 -6.49 -1.93 23.70
CA GLY A 61 -6.40 -2.19 25.14
C GLY A 61 -6.29 -3.68 25.48
N ALA A 62 -6.98 -4.55 24.74
CA ALA A 62 -7.06 -5.99 25.04
C ALA A 62 -5.92 -6.82 24.42
N ASP A 63 -5.47 -6.45 23.22
CA ASP A 63 -4.37 -7.09 22.48
C ASP A 63 -3.61 -6.03 21.66
N PRO A 64 -2.61 -5.35 22.23
CA PRO A 64 -1.83 -4.33 21.51
C PRO A 64 -0.98 -4.92 20.37
N ASP A 65 -0.81 -6.26 20.32
CA ASP A 65 -0.10 -6.97 19.26
C ASP A 65 -1.03 -7.50 18.15
N PHE A 66 -2.32 -7.11 18.15
CA PHE A 66 -3.36 -7.71 17.30
C PHE A 66 -2.98 -7.87 15.82
N HIS A 67 -2.49 -6.81 15.17
CA HIS A 67 -2.08 -6.89 13.76
C HIS A 67 -0.83 -7.74 13.53
N ARG A 68 0.13 -7.72 14.46
CA ARG A 68 1.33 -8.55 14.42
C ARG A 68 0.96 -10.03 14.55
N ARG A 69 0.07 -10.34 15.52
CA ARG A 69 -0.46 -11.69 15.75
C ARG A 69 -1.22 -12.20 14.54
N ASP A 70 -2.10 -11.39 13.95
CA ASP A 70 -2.87 -11.77 12.74
C ASP A 70 -1.94 -12.11 11.58
N MET A 71 -0.96 -11.27 11.26
CA MET A 71 0.02 -11.55 10.20
C MET A 71 0.77 -12.85 10.45
N TRP A 72 1.28 -13.04 11.67
CA TRP A 72 2.05 -14.21 12.06
C TRP A 72 1.23 -15.50 11.92
N GLN A 73 -0.01 -15.50 12.43
CA GLN A 73 -0.92 -16.64 12.36
C GLN A 73 -1.39 -16.92 10.93
N ALA A 74 -1.65 -15.88 10.13
CA ALA A 74 -2.05 -16.03 8.75
C ALA A 74 -0.97 -16.77 7.94
N VAL A 75 0.29 -16.35 8.07
CA VAL A 75 1.40 -17.00 7.39
C VAL A 75 1.64 -18.42 7.90
N GLN A 76 1.65 -18.63 9.22
CA GLN A 76 1.84 -19.97 9.80
C GLN A 76 0.72 -20.98 9.44
N SER A 77 -0.50 -20.49 9.20
CA SER A 77 -1.64 -21.33 8.80
C SER A 77 -1.73 -21.55 7.28
N GLY A 78 -0.76 -21.06 6.49
CA GLY A 78 -0.78 -21.13 5.02
C GLY A 78 -1.75 -20.17 4.35
N ASN A 79 -2.39 -19.26 5.10
CA ASN A 79 -3.26 -18.21 4.60
C ASN A 79 -2.43 -16.97 4.23
N PHE A 80 -1.53 -17.14 3.25
CA PHE A 80 -0.56 -16.12 2.88
C PHE A 80 -1.25 -14.82 2.41
N PRO A 81 -0.89 -13.66 2.96
CA PRO A 81 -1.39 -12.41 2.44
C PRO A 81 -0.75 -12.08 1.09
N GLU A 82 -1.60 -11.58 0.20
CA GLU A 82 -1.27 -11.30 -1.18
C GLU A 82 -1.73 -9.91 -1.60
N TRP A 83 -0.90 -9.22 -2.39
CA TRP A 83 -1.23 -7.96 -3.04
C TRP A 83 -0.86 -8.00 -4.51
N ASP A 84 -1.72 -7.44 -5.36
CA ASP A 84 -1.34 -7.13 -6.74
C ASP A 84 -0.61 -5.79 -6.80
N LEU A 85 0.53 -5.75 -7.49
CA LEU A 85 1.20 -4.50 -7.84
C LEU A 85 0.51 -3.92 -9.06
N HIS A 86 0.06 -2.69 -8.93
CA HIS A 86 -0.61 -1.91 -9.94
C HIS A 86 0.16 -0.61 -10.18
N VAL A 87 0.15 -0.13 -11.42
CA VAL A 87 0.77 1.16 -11.78
C VAL A 87 -0.18 2.03 -12.59
N GLN A 88 -0.16 3.33 -12.32
CA GLN A 88 -0.67 4.36 -13.23
C GLN A 88 0.51 4.88 -14.04
N LEU A 89 0.38 4.89 -15.37
CA LEU A 89 1.43 5.29 -16.31
C LEU A 89 0.94 6.44 -17.17
N PHE A 90 1.71 7.52 -17.24
CA PHE A 90 1.35 8.71 -18.01
C PHE A 90 2.59 9.45 -18.50
N ASP A 91 2.40 10.31 -19.51
CA ASP A 91 3.44 11.13 -20.14
C ASP A 91 3.36 12.59 -19.66
N GLN A 92 4.24 13.43 -20.22
CA GLN A 92 4.27 14.86 -19.90
C GLN A 92 3.00 15.57 -20.38
N ASP A 93 2.45 15.19 -21.54
CA ASP A 93 1.24 15.80 -22.08
C ASP A 93 0.03 15.60 -21.16
N PHE A 94 -0.10 14.43 -20.53
CA PHE A 94 -1.12 14.21 -19.50
C PHE A 94 -0.85 15.08 -18.27
N ALA A 95 0.40 15.11 -17.79
CA ALA A 95 0.78 15.88 -16.61
C ALA A 95 0.47 17.38 -16.77
N ASP A 96 0.73 17.95 -17.94
CA ASP A 96 0.50 19.37 -18.25
C ASP A 96 -0.99 19.72 -18.37
N LYS A 97 -1.85 18.74 -18.68
CA LYS A 97 -3.30 18.91 -18.84
C LYS A 97 -4.09 18.54 -17.60
N PHE A 98 -3.48 17.84 -16.64
CA PHE A 98 -4.18 17.41 -15.44
C PHE A 98 -4.47 18.61 -14.54
N ASP A 99 -5.65 18.61 -13.90
CA ASP A 99 -6.13 19.76 -13.10
C ASP A 99 -5.24 20.06 -11.88
N PHE A 100 -4.38 19.12 -11.50
CA PHE A 100 -3.45 19.25 -10.38
C PHE A 100 -2.01 18.97 -10.81
N ASP A 101 -1.05 19.52 -10.07
CA ASP A 101 0.35 19.16 -10.26
C ASP A 101 0.58 17.69 -9.89
N VAL A 102 1.03 16.88 -10.85
CA VAL A 102 1.31 15.45 -10.64
C VAL A 102 2.44 15.20 -9.65
N LEU A 103 3.27 16.21 -9.36
CA LEU A 103 4.35 16.14 -8.38
C LEU A 103 3.89 16.52 -6.97
N ASP A 104 2.70 17.10 -6.81
CA ASP A 104 2.11 17.42 -5.50
C ASP A 104 1.66 16.14 -4.78
N PRO A 105 2.33 15.72 -3.68
CA PRO A 105 2.00 14.48 -2.98
C PRO A 105 0.68 14.57 -2.20
N THR A 106 0.05 15.73 -2.12
CA THR A 106 -1.26 15.90 -1.49
C THR A 106 -2.42 15.54 -2.42
N LYS A 107 -2.14 15.26 -3.70
CA LYS A 107 -3.12 14.95 -4.74
C LYS A 107 -2.99 13.52 -5.25
N ILE A 108 -4.12 12.87 -5.42
CA ILE A 108 -4.23 11.58 -6.11
C ILE A 108 -4.57 11.83 -7.58
N ILE A 109 -4.21 10.88 -8.45
CA ILE A 109 -4.78 10.79 -9.79
C ILE A 109 -5.94 9.79 -9.67
N PRO A 110 -7.21 10.23 -9.82
CA PRO A 110 -8.36 9.34 -9.71
C PRO A 110 -8.25 8.16 -10.68
N GLU A 111 -8.58 6.95 -10.22
CA GLU A 111 -8.49 5.75 -11.07
C GLU A 111 -9.50 5.76 -12.23
N GLU A 112 -10.57 6.54 -12.11
CA GLU A 112 -11.55 6.78 -13.17
C GLU A 112 -11.00 7.63 -14.31
N VAL A 113 -10.01 8.48 -14.02
CA VAL A 113 -9.32 9.33 -15.01
C VAL A 113 -8.16 8.57 -15.62
N LEU A 114 -7.35 7.91 -14.78
CA LEU A 114 -6.23 7.10 -15.22
C LEU A 114 -6.28 5.73 -14.55
N PRO A 115 -6.81 4.70 -15.23
CA PRO A 115 -6.93 3.36 -14.66
C PRO A 115 -5.57 2.76 -14.30
N THR A 116 -5.55 1.99 -13.22
CA THR A 116 -4.37 1.22 -12.82
C THR A 116 -4.17 -0.02 -13.71
N LYS A 117 -2.92 -0.37 -13.99
CA LYS A 117 -2.53 -1.58 -14.74
C LYS A 117 -1.82 -2.58 -13.81
N PRO A 118 -2.25 -3.86 -13.73
CA PRO A 118 -1.55 -4.87 -12.96
C PRO A 118 -0.21 -5.20 -13.61
N VAL A 119 0.85 -5.31 -12.80
CA VAL A 119 2.23 -5.60 -13.26
C VAL A 119 2.90 -6.71 -12.47
N GLY A 120 2.33 -7.16 -11.35
CA GLY A 120 2.92 -8.24 -10.57
C GLY A 120 2.09 -8.58 -9.33
N ARG A 121 2.61 -9.52 -8.54
CA ARG A 121 1.97 -9.99 -7.32
C ARG A 121 3.03 -10.23 -6.24
N LEU A 122 2.75 -9.77 -5.02
CA LEU A 122 3.52 -10.04 -3.82
C LEU A 122 2.76 -11.07 -2.97
N VAL A 123 3.45 -12.12 -2.55
CA VAL A 123 2.96 -13.13 -1.60
C VAL A 123 3.93 -13.14 -0.43
N LEU A 124 3.44 -12.94 0.79
CA LEU A 124 4.28 -13.08 1.99
C LEU A 124 4.03 -14.46 2.60
N ASP A 125 4.97 -15.38 2.43
CA ASP A 125 4.80 -16.80 2.73
C ASP A 125 5.68 -17.31 3.89
N ARG A 126 6.46 -16.43 4.52
CA ARG A 126 7.37 -16.80 5.60
C ARG A 126 7.51 -15.68 6.64
N MET A 127 7.57 -16.06 7.90
CA MET A 127 7.90 -15.16 9.02
C MET A 127 9.42 -15.11 9.25
N PRO A 128 9.95 -13.99 9.79
CA PRO A 128 11.34 -13.92 10.22
C PRO A 128 11.63 -14.98 11.29
N GLU A 129 12.84 -15.51 11.31
CA GLU A 129 13.33 -16.41 12.35
C GLU A 129 13.66 -15.63 13.63
N ASN A 130 14.19 -14.41 13.48
CA ASN A 130 14.49 -13.52 14.58
C ASN A 130 14.00 -12.09 14.30
N PHE A 131 13.02 -11.64 15.09
CA PHE A 131 12.41 -10.31 14.93
C PHE A 131 13.44 -9.18 14.99
N PHE A 132 14.39 -9.21 15.94
CA PHE A 132 15.35 -8.13 16.09
C PHE A 132 16.36 -8.09 14.94
N ALA A 133 16.86 -9.25 14.50
CA ALA A 133 17.85 -9.33 13.43
C ALA A 133 17.26 -8.95 12.06
N GLU A 134 15.98 -9.26 11.83
CA GLU A 134 15.37 -9.13 10.50
C GLU A 134 14.36 -7.97 10.41
N THR A 135 13.46 -7.83 11.40
CA THR A 135 12.42 -6.79 11.37
C THR A 135 12.89 -5.47 11.99
N GLU A 136 13.63 -5.51 13.10
CA GLU A 136 14.09 -4.28 13.76
C GLU A 136 15.28 -3.64 13.03
N GLN A 137 16.13 -4.45 12.38
CA GLN A 137 17.36 -3.98 11.72
C GLN A 137 17.24 -3.75 10.21
N VAL A 138 16.09 -4.02 9.59
CA VAL A 138 15.92 -3.73 8.16
C VAL A 138 15.89 -2.22 7.93
N ALA A 139 16.67 -1.75 6.95
CA ALA A 139 16.71 -0.36 6.54
C ALA A 139 16.08 -0.20 5.16
N PHE A 140 14.92 0.45 5.10
CA PHE A 140 14.28 0.84 3.84
C PHE A 140 14.68 2.27 3.47
N MET A 141 14.95 2.51 2.19
CA MET A 141 15.22 3.84 1.64
C MET A 141 14.57 3.93 0.26
N THR A 142 13.92 5.05 -0.01
CA THR A 142 13.32 5.39 -1.32
C THR A 142 14.23 6.30 -2.11
#